data_AF-A0A8J1J2K8-F1
#
_entry.id   AF-A0A8J1J2K8-F1
#
_cell.length_a   1.000
_cell.length_b   1.000
_cell.length_c   1.000
_cell.angle_alpha   90.00
_cell.angle_beta   90.00
_cell.angle_gamma   90.00
#
_symmetry.space_group_name_H-M   'P 1'
#
loop_
_entity.id
_entity.type
_entity.pdbx_description
1 polymer ?
#
loop_
_entity_poly.entity_id
_entity_poly.type
_entity_poly.pdbx_seq_one_letter_code
_entity_poly.pdbx_strand_id
1 'polypeptide(L)'
;MNEENISISNEDLAVLGFFFEFLQESENDNENYTALINTIVTIPHKGDTTCLNLTLQEFIPEPKDLALYYRYQGSLTTPPCSEIVTWTLFTKTIKLSRRQFQAIYTSLYYHGNMSMVENFRPVNKLGARHVFTSDSRALVSILCGYV
;
A
#
# COMPACT_ATOMS: atom_id res chain seq x y z
N MET A 1 0.27 -8.14 -41.60
CA MET A 1 -0.81 -7.20 -41.22
C MET A 1 -1.72 -7.95 -40.25
N ASN A 2 -1.72 -7.69 -38.95
CA ASN A 2 -1.19 -6.57 -38.20
C ASN A 2 -0.56 -7.09 -36.91
N GLU A 3 0.71 -6.75 -36.68
CA GLU A 3 1.24 -6.66 -35.32
C GLU A 3 0.43 -5.56 -34.65
N GLU A 4 -0.39 -5.91 -33.66
CA GLU A 4 -0.89 -4.93 -32.71
C GLU A 4 0.33 -4.38 -31.98
N ASN A 5 0.84 -3.26 -32.50
CA ASN A 5 1.78 -2.41 -31.80
C ASN A 5 1.10 -1.98 -30.49
N ILE A 6 1.36 -2.73 -29.43
CA ILE A 6 1.13 -2.26 -28.07
C ILE A 6 2.08 -1.08 -27.92
N SER A 7 1.55 0.14 -28.09
CA SER A 7 2.23 1.35 -27.67
C SER A 7 2.30 1.30 -26.15
N ILE A 8 3.35 0.68 -25.62
CA ILE A 8 3.72 0.84 -24.21
C ILE A 8 4.08 2.33 -24.08
N SER A 9 3.17 3.13 -23.53
CA SER A 9 3.52 4.47 -23.07
C SER A 9 4.64 4.29 -22.05
N ASN A 10 5.79 4.93 -22.29
CA ASN A 10 7.03 4.76 -21.53
C ASN A 10 6.97 5.31 -20.08
N GLU A 11 5.79 5.48 -19.47
CA GLU A 11 5.64 6.08 -18.14
C GLU A 11 4.55 5.45 -17.26
N ASP A 12 4.10 4.22 -17.48
CA ASP A 12 3.03 3.65 -16.64
C ASP A 12 3.61 2.96 -15.39
N LEU A 13 3.43 3.57 -14.21
CA LEU A 13 3.83 3.01 -12.91
C LEU A 13 2.69 2.19 -12.31
N ALA A 14 2.94 0.94 -11.89
CA ALA A 14 2.01 0.17 -11.08
C ALA A 14 2.38 0.28 -9.58
N VAL A 15 1.44 0.70 -8.74
CA VAL A 15 1.63 0.74 -7.27
C VAL A 15 0.66 -0.21 -6.59
N LEU A 16 1.21 -1.04 -5.71
CA LEU A 16 0.45 -1.95 -4.84
C LEU A 16 0.34 -1.32 -3.44
N GLY A 17 -0.88 -1.11 -2.98
CA GLY A 17 -1.18 -0.54 -1.67
C GLY A 17 -1.88 -1.56 -0.77
N PHE A 18 -1.47 -1.57 0.49
CA PHE A 18 -2.01 -2.43 1.53
C PHE A 18 -2.42 -1.56 2.73
N PHE A 19 -3.58 -1.83 3.29
CA PHE A 19 -4.04 -1.17 4.50
C PHE A 19 -3.50 -1.89 5.73
N PHE A 20 -3.23 -1.14 6.79
CA PHE A 20 -2.88 -1.68 8.09
C PHE A 20 -4.06 -1.59 9.05
N GLU A 21 -4.20 -2.58 9.93
CA GLU A 21 -5.16 -2.55 11.04
C GLU A 21 -4.49 -2.95 12.34
N PHE A 22 -5.04 -2.48 13.47
CA PHE A 22 -4.56 -2.90 14.77
C PHE A 22 -5.01 -4.33 15.06
N LEU A 23 -4.07 -5.14 15.54
CA LEU A 23 -4.36 -6.40 16.22
C LEU A 23 -5.25 -6.16 17.44
N GLN A 24 -6.07 -7.15 17.78
CA GLN A 24 -6.78 -7.20 19.05
C GLN A 24 -5.76 -7.33 20.20
N GLU A 25 -6.11 -6.85 21.39
CA GLU A 25 -5.17 -6.82 22.53
C GLU A 25 -4.70 -8.21 22.99
N SER A 26 -5.46 -9.26 22.67
CA SER A 26 -5.10 -10.65 22.95
C SER A 26 -4.18 -11.29 21.91
N GLU A 27 -3.93 -10.63 20.77
CA GLU A 27 -3.10 -11.15 19.69
C GLU A 27 -1.63 -10.71 19.89
N ASN A 28 -0.69 -11.61 19.58
CA ASN A 28 0.75 -11.33 19.63
C ASN A 28 1.19 -10.43 18.47
N ASP A 29 2.33 -9.75 18.65
CA ASP A 29 2.98 -8.96 17.60
C ASP A 29 3.13 -9.76 16.29
N ASN A 30 3.05 -9.06 15.16
CA ASN A 30 3.28 -9.65 13.85
C ASN A 30 4.77 -9.97 13.68
N GLU A 31 5.12 -11.24 13.76
CA GLU A 31 6.51 -11.73 13.73
C GLU A 31 7.25 -11.35 12.45
N ASN A 32 6.56 -11.32 11.30
CA ASN A 32 7.15 -10.96 10.02
C ASN A 32 7.66 -9.51 10.00
N TYR A 33 7.05 -8.62 10.80
CA TYR A 33 7.43 -7.22 10.90
C TYR A 33 8.48 -6.94 11.97
N THR A 34 8.78 -7.89 12.85
CA THR A 34 9.68 -7.69 13.99
C THR A 34 11.07 -7.26 13.54
N ALA A 35 11.65 -7.94 12.55
CA ALA A 35 12.97 -7.60 12.04
C ALA A 35 13.00 -6.17 11.46
N LEU A 36 12.02 -5.83 10.62
CA LEU A 36 11.90 -4.50 10.03
C LEU A 36 11.77 -3.39 11.09
N ILE A 37 10.89 -3.58 12.07
CA ILE A 37 10.65 -2.59 13.13
C ILE A 37 11.89 -2.40 14.01
N ASN A 38 12.54 -3.50 14.41
CA ASN A 38 13.79 -3.44 15.18
C ASN A 38 14.92 -2.77 14.39
N THR A 39 14.90 -2.86 13.07
CA THR A 39 15.86 -2.17 12.22
C THR A 39 15.53 -0.68 12.10
N ILE A 40 14.27 -0.31 11.91
CA ILE A 40 13.82 1.09 11.80
C ILE A 40 14.28 1.93 13.01
N VAL A 41 14.23 1.37 14.23
CA VAL A 41 14.66 2.10 15.44
C VAL A 41 16.16 2.40 15.49
N THR A 42 16.97 1.73 14.67
CA THR A 42 18.43 1.92 14.59
C THR A 42 18.88 2.91 13.52
N ILE A 43 17.97 3.34 12.63
CA ILE A 43 18.23 4.29 11.54
C ILE A 43 17.36 5.55 11.65
N PRO A 44 17.38 6.27 12.79
CA PRO A 44 16.42 7.31 13.09
C PRO A 44 16.49 8.55 12.17
N HIS A 45 17.63 8.83 11.54
CA HIS A 45 17.83 10.08 10.80
C HIS A 45 17.92 9.87 9.29
N LYS A 46 17.54 10.92 8.56
CA LYS A 46 17.72 10.98 7.11
C LYS A 46 19.19 10.73 6.72
N GLY A 47 19.40 9.72 5.89
CA GLY A 47 20.72 9.33 5.40
C GLY A 47 21.31 8.12 6.13
N ASP A 48 20.74 7.73 7.27
CA ASP A 48 21.08 6.47 7.93
C ASP A 48 20.70 5.31 7.01
N THR A 49 21.56 4.29 6.95
CA THR A 49 21.34 3.10 6.12
C THR A 49 21.72 1.83 6.87
N THR A 50 21.09 0.73 6.50
CA THR A 50 21.32 -0.59 7.11
C THR A 50 20.92 -1.68 6.11
N CYS A 51 21.48 -2.87 6.28
CA CYS A 51 21.16 -4.02 5.43
C CYS A 51 20.19 -4.95 6.17
N LEU A 52 19.13 -5.34 5.48
CA LEU A 52 18.09 -6.18 6.03
C LEU A 52 17.79 -7.30 5.03
N ASN A 53 17.93 -8.55 5.47
CA ASN A 53 17.70 -9.72 4.63
C ASN A 53 16.26 -10.19 4.83
N LEU A 54 15.40 -9.91 3.85
CA LEU A 54 13.98 -10.20 3.92
C LEU A 54 13.40 -10.52 2.55
N THR A 55 12.25 -11.17 2.55
CA THR A 55 11.46 -11.42 1.33
C THR A 55 10.21 -10.56 1.33
N LEU A 56 9.89 -9.91 0.21
CA LEU A 56 8.68 -9.06 0.11
C LEU A 56 7.38 -9.81 0.46
N GLN A 57 7.33 -11.11 0.19
CA GLN A 57 6.18 -11.97 0.51
C GLN A 57 5.88 -12.03 2.01
N GLU A 58 6.87 -11.80 2.88
CA GLU A 58 6.71 -11.81 4.34
C GLU A 58 5.86 -10.62 4.83
N PHE A 59 5.81 -9.52 4.06
CA PHE A 59 5.14 -8.27 4.43
C PHE A 59 3.77 -8.07 3.80
N ILE A 60 3.34 -8.97 2.92
CA ILE A 60 2.06 -8.83 2.23
C ILE A 60 1.16 -10.02 2.56
N PRO A 61 -0.16 -9.88 2.41
CA PRO A 61 -1.06 -11.00 2.57
C PRO A 61 -0.72 -12.17 1.65
N GLU A 62 -1.08 -13.37 2.10
CA GLU A 62 -0.92 -14.60 1.32
C GLU A 62 -1.57 -14.48 -0.07
N PRO A 63 -1.03 -15.12 -1.11
CA PRO A 63 -1.54 -15.00 -2.49
C PRO A 63 -3.05 -15.23 -2.64
N LYS A 64 -3.62 -16.15 -1.84
CA LYS A 64 -5.06 -16.43 -1.82
C LYS A 64 -5.92 -15.24 -1.38
N ASP A 65 -5.37 -14.36 -0.54
CA ASP A 65 -6.07 -13.19 0.02
C ASP A 65 -5.86 -11.94 -0.86
N LEU A 66 -5.05 -12.02 -1.91
CA LEU A 66 -4.80 -10.94 -2.87
C LEU A 66 -5.82 -10.90 -4.03
N ALA A 67 -6.83 -11.78 -4.02
CA ALA A 67 -7.85 -11.82 -5.07
C ALA A 67 -8.78 -10.59 -5.08
N LEU A 68 -8.97 -9.93 -3.94
CA LEU A 68 -9.88 -8.80 -3.76
C LEU A 68 -9.12 -7.47 -3.65
N TYR A 69 -9.35 -6.58 -4.60
CA TYR A 69 -8.70 -5.28 -4.68
C TYR A 69 -9.55 -4.25 -5.44
N TYR A 70 -9.25 -2.98 -5.20
CA TYR A 70 -9.69 -1.86 -6.02
C TYR A 70 -8.58 -1.44 -6.99
N ARG A 71 -8.96 -1.01 -8.19
CA ARG A 71 -8.03 -0.59 -9.26
C ARG A 71 -8.48 0.73 -9.87
N TYR A 72 -7.60 1.71 -9.98
CA TYR A 72 -7.89 2.99 -10.63
C TYR A 72 -6.63 3.68 -11.17
N GLN A 73 -6.82 4.59 -12.13
CA GLN A 73 -5.77 5.48 -12.63
C GLN A 73 -5.63 6.71 -11.74
N GLY A 74 -4.40 7.03 -11.34
CA GLY A 74 -4.11 8.10 -10.40
C GLY A 74 -2.71 8.67 -10.55
N SER A 75 -2.25 9.33 -9.50
CA SER A 75 -0.99 10.06 -9.50
C SER A 75 -0.01 9.53 -8.45
N LEU A 76 1.22 10.02 -8.52
CA LEU A 76 2.13 10.00 -7.37
C LEU A 76 1.49 10.76 -6.19
N THR A 77 1.73 10.28 -4.98
CA THR A 77 1.28 10.93 -3.72
C THR A 77 2.31 11.94 -3.19
N THR A 78 3.46 12.03 -3.84
CA THR A 78 4.54 13.00 -3.58
C THR A 78 4.79 13.86 -4.84
N PRO A 79 5.29 15.10 -4.69
CA PRO A 79 5.71 15.91 -5.83
C PRO A 79 6.66 15.13 -6.77
N PRO A 80 6.52 15.25 -8.10
CA PRO A 80 5.70 16.22 -8.84
C PRO A 80 4.22 15.86 -9.03
N CYS A 81 3.70 14.82 -8.36
CA CYS A 81 2.29 14.41 -8.45
C CYS A 81 1.83 14.01 -9.86
N SER A 82 2.73 13.48 -10.70
CA SER A 82 2.41 13.05 -12.08
C SER A 82 1.30 12.00 -12.10
N GLU A 83 0.36 12.12 -13.04
CA GLU A 83 -0.81 11.25 -13.22
C GLU A 83 -0.47 10.01 -14.08
N ILE A 84 0.48 9.23 -13.58
CA ILE A 84 1.09 8.12 -14.31
C ILE A 84 0.95 6.78 -13.58
N VAL A 85 0.08 6.71 -12.56
CA VAL A 85 0.04 5.58 -11.63
C VAL A 85 -1.23 4.76 -11.77
N THR A 86 -1.07 3.49 -12.11
CA THR A 86 -2.12 2.47 -11.95
C THR A 86 -2.08 1.94 -10.52
N TRP A 87 -3.04 2.34 -9.69
CA TRP A 87 -3.14 1.96 -8.27
C TRP A 87 -3.89 0.64 -8.09
N THR A 88 -3.33 -0.28 -7.30
CA THR A 88 -4.01 -1.49 -6.82
C THR A 88 -4.08 -1.45 -5.31
N LEU A 89 -5.28 -1.35 -4.74
CA LEU A 89 -5.48 -1.31 -3.29
C LEU A 89 -6.14 -2.61 -2.83
N PHE A 90 -5.40 -3.46 -2.14
CA PHE A 90 -5.94 -4.73 -1.64
C PHE A 90 -6.87 -4.52 -0.45
N THR A 91 -7.95 -5.31 -0.40
CA THR A 91 -8.93 -5.20 0.69
C THR A 91 -8.49 -5.93 1.94
N LYS A 92 -7.62 -6.93 1.81
CA LYS A 92 -7.03 -7.63 2.95
C LYS A 92 -6.01 -6.72 3.63
N THR A 93 -6.25 -6.49 4.91
CA THR A 93 -5.40 -5.68 5.78
C THR A 93 -4.23 -6.48 6.34
N ILE A 94 -3.13 -5.77 6.60
CA ILE A 94 -1.98 -6.28 7.35
C ILE A 94 -2.15 -5.86 8.80
N LYS A 95 -2.11 -6.84 9.70
CA LYS A 95 -2.29 -6.57 11.12
C LYS A 95 -0.97 -6.28 11.81
N LEU A 96 -0.93 -5.22 12.61
CA LEU A 96 0.20 -4.90 13.50
C LEU A 96 -0.30 -4.61 14.91
N SER A 97 0.51 -4.88 15.92
CA SER A 97 0.14 -4.51 17.28
C SER A 97 0.28 -3.00 17.47
N ARG A 98 -0.42 -2.44 18.47
CA ARG A 98 -0.29 -1.01 18.81
C ARG A 98 1.17 -0.65 19.12
N ARG A 99 1.91 -1.54 19.78
CA ARG A 99 3.34 -1.36 20.09
C ARG A 99 4.18 -1.26 18.82
N GLN A 100 3.95 -2.16 17.87
CA GLN A 100 4.64 -2.16 16.57
C GLN A 100 4.36 -0.87 15.78
N PHE A 101 3.10 -0.44 15.72
CA PHE A 101 2.73 0.81 15.05
C PHE A 101 3.38 2.02 15.73
N GLN A 102 3.34 2.08 17.06
CA GLN A 102 3.93 3.19 17.82
C GLN A 102 5.44 3.26 17.60
N ALA A 103 6.14 2.12 17.58
CA ALA A 103 7.56 2.08 17.28
C ALA A 103 7.87 2.72 15.91
N ILE A 104 7.12 2.39 14.86
CA ILE A 104 7.31 3.01 13.54
C ILE A 104 7.03 4.52 13.61
N TYR A 105 5.94 4.92 14.25
CA TYR A 105 5.48 6.32 14.30
C TYR A 105 6.46 7.26 15.04
N THR A 106 7.19 6.76 16.04
CA THR A 106 8.05 7.61 16.90
C THR A 106 9.55 7.50 16.62
N SER A 107 9.98 6.61 15.72
CA SER A 107 11.42 6.28 15.59
C SER A 107 12.19 7.10 14.55
N LEU A 108 11.50 7.78 13.65
CA LEU A 108 12.13 8.44 12.49
C LEU A 108 12.03 9.96 12.58
N TYR A 109 13.04 10.65 12.06
CA TYR A 109 13.19 12.11 12.09
C TYR A 109 13.63 12.66 10.73
N TYR A 110 13.07 13.80 10.32
CA TYR A 110 13.47 14.49 9.08
C TYR A 110 14.86 15.12 9.21
N HIS A 111 14.99 16.09 10.11
CA HIS A 111 16.21 16.85 10.38
C HIS A 111 16.22 17.28 11.85
N GLY A 112 17.35 17.06 12.54
CA GLY A 112 17.43 17.29 13.98
C GLY A 112 16.35 16.51 14.74
N ASN A 113 15.63 17.18 15.64
CA ASN A 113 14.60 16.56 16.48
C ASN A 113 13.18 16.63 15.87
N MET A 114 13.05 16.89 14.56
CA MET A 114 11.74 16.95 13.91
C MET A 114 11.25 15.55 13.53
N SER A 115 10.33 14.99 14.32
CA SER A 115 9.76 13.66 14.07
C SER A 115 9.11 13.55 12.69
N MET A 116 9.29 12.41 12.04
CA MET A 116 8.74 12.08 10.73
C MET A 116 7.34 11.47 10.89
N VAL A 117 6.37 12.33 11.19
CA VAL A 117 4.95 11.96 11.36
C VAL A 117 4.09 12.61 10.28
N GLU A 118 2.84 12.16 10.16
CA GLU A 118 1.83 12.70 9.23
C GLU A 118 2.34 12.81 7.77
N ASN A 119 3.17 11.85 7.36
CA ASN A 119 3.81 11.77 6.06
C ASN A 119 2.88 11.20 4.97
N PHE A 120 1.66 11.73 4.88
CA PHE A 120 0.67 11.34 3.90
C PHE A 120 0.07 12.57 3.20
N ARG A 121 -0.38 12.38 1.96
CA ARG A 121 -1.14 13.38 1.21
C ARG A 121 -2.64 13.22 1.53
N PRO A 122 -3.40 14.31 1.76
CA PRO A 122 -4.85 14.23 1.92
C PRO A 122 -5.56 13.58 0.72
N VAL A 123 -6.72 12.98 0.98
CA VAL A 123 -7.55 12.38 -0.07
C VAL A 123 -7.98 13.46 -1.06
N ASN A 124 -7.73 13.21 -2.35
CA ASN A 124 -8.18 14.09 -3.42
C ASN A 124 -9.57 13.70 -3.90
N LYS A 125 -10.29 14.66 -4.50
CA LYS A 125 -11.60 14.41 -5.11
C LYS A 125 -11.51 13.32 -6.18
N LEU A 126 -12.50 12.44 -6.25
CA LEU A 126 -12.55 11.38 -7.25
C LEU A 126 -12.58 11.95 -8.69
N GLY A 127 -13.29 13.05 -8.92
CA GLY A 127 -13.46 13.62 -10.25
C GLY A 127 -14.25 12.69 -11.17
N ALA A 128 -13.86 12.61 -12.43
CA ALA A 128 -14.49 11.73 -13.44
C ALA A 128 -13.90 10.31 -13.47
N ARG A 129 -13.04 9.95 -12.52
CA ARG A 129 -12.33 8.65 -12.52
C ARG A 129 -13.27 7.52 -12.09
N HIS A 130 -13.09 6.37 -12.73
CA HIS A 130 -13.73 5.12 -12.34
C HIS A 130 -12.80 4.32 -11.42
N VAL A 131 -13.39 3.74 -10.37
CA VAL A 131 -12.72 2.75 -9.50
C VAL A 131 -13.34 1.39 -9.81
N PHE A 132 -12.49 0.46 -10.25
CA PHE A 132 -12.89 -0.91 -10.52
C PHE A 132 -12.65 -1.77 -9.28
N THR A 133 -13.47 -2.80 -9.10
CA THR A 133 -13.26 -3.85 -8.09
C THR A 133 -12.99 -5.16 -8.80
N SER A 134 -12.13 -6.01 -8.22
CA SER A 134 -11.93 -7.38 -8.70
C SER A 134 -13.01 -8.35 -8.22
N ASP A 135 -13.95 -7.93 -7.37
CA ASP A 135 -15.05 -8.78 -6.93
C ASP A 135 -16.02 -9.04 -8.09
N SER A 136 -16.00 -10.26 -8.61
CA SER A 136 -16.87 -10.72 -9.70
C SER A 136 -18.36 -10.78 -9.31
N ARG A 137 -18.70 -10.75 -8.01
CA ARG A 137 -20.10 -10.71 -7.56
C ARG A 137 -20.78 -9.36 -7.86
N ALA A 138 -20.02 -8.30 -8.08
CA ALA A 138 -20.56 -6.99 -8.47
C ALA A 138 -21.25 -7.02 -9.85
N LEU A 139 -20.91 -7.99 -10.72
CA LEU A 139 -21.54 -8.16 -12.03
C LEU A 139 -22.81 -9.03 -11.98
N VAL A 140 -22.92 -9.92 -10.98
CA VAL A 140 -24.07 -10.85 -10.86
C VAL A 140 -25.33 -10.13 -10.35
N SER A 141 -25.17 -9.09 -9.52
CA SER A 141 -26.31 -8.31 -9.01
C SER A 141 -27.00 -7.45 -10.09
N ILE A 142 -26.29 -7.08 -11.17
CA ILE A 142 -26.86 -6.31 -12.29
C ILE A 142 -27.67 -7.21 -13.22
N LEU A 143 -27.33 -8.50 -13.30
CA LEU A 143 -28.00 -9.45 -14.20
C LEU A 143 -29.25 -10.12 -13.59
N CYS A 144 -29.39 -10.14 -12.26
CA CYS A 144 -30.57 -10.72 -11.59
C CYS A 144 -31.75 -9.74 -11.39
N GLY A 145 -31.69 -8.51 -11.93
CA GLY A 145 -32.78 -7.52 -11.86
C GLY A 145 -33.75 -7.53 -13.04
N TYR A 146 -33.60 -8.48 -13.99
CA TYR A 146 -34.37 -8.57 -15.23
C TYR A 146 -35.03 -9.95 -15.43
N VAL A 147 -35.70 -10.48 -14.39
CA VAL A 147 -36.70 -11.56 -14.56
C VAL A 147 -37.94 -11.19 -13.77
#